data_AF-A0A7X7S691-F1
#
_entry.id   AF-A0A7X7S691-F1
#
_cell.length_a   1.000
_cell.length_b   1.000
_cell.length_c   1.000
_cell.angle_alpha   90.00
_cell.angle_beta   90.00
_cell.angle_gamma   90.00
#
_symmetry.space_group_name_H-M   'P 1'
#
loop_
_entity.id
_entity.type
_entity.pdbx_description
1 polymer ?
#
loop_
_entity_poly.entity_id
_entity_poly.type
_entity_poly.pdbx_seq_one_letter_code
_entity_poly.pdbx_strand_id
1 'polypeptide(L)'
;MSHDLDHDLRALDPTSRQTNGLSDRALDDLRHIMSTPPGDPTDREYAGGRAIRRPRRSRWVTRALPAAAAAVGLAVLAPNLFSDDSAFATWTARPAAPSVEDVAEAGRVCGDFWRTAGVDRPLPGLTVALAEERGDWTYTVMRTSDGQFADCLMQLEHGRWWSSRGPLVTGGGGLTPPLAEGPTAGELEAVMYSGSGSGTDEVGVVAISGRVGPQVVSVVAHDLTVGDVRATVADGYWAAWWPTPVAPGTAPDLDALTVTVTVADGSTYEVTHEEILEDVMGP
;
A
#
# COMPACT_ATOMS: atom_id res chain seq x y z
N MET A 1 14.98 0.12 -55.83
CA MET A 1 13.75 0.71 -55.29
C MET A 1 14.14 1.44 -54.04
N SER A 2 14.40 2.74 -54.16
CA SER A 2 14.80 3.61 -53.05
C SER A 2 13.52 4.07 -52.39
N HIS A 3 13.16 3.48 -51.24
CA HIS A 3 12.08 3.99 -50.42
C HIS A 3 12.52 5.34 -49.83
N ASP A 4 11.60 6.29 -49.91
CA ASP A 4 11.81 7.72 -49.69
C ASP A 4 11.94 8.00 -48.19
N LEU A 5 13.17 8.03 -47.68
CA LEU A 5 13.51 8.23 -46.27
C LEU A 5 12.90 9.51 -45.68
N ASP A 6 12.66 10.52 -46.53
CA ASP A 6 12.00 11.77 -46.16
C ASP A 6 10.51 11.57 -45.79
N HIS A 7 9.87 10.53 -46.32
CA HIS A 7 8.50 10.18 -45.96
C HIS A 7 8.44 9.52 -44.57
N ASP A 8 9.37 8.61 -44.29
CA ASP A 8 9.45 7.90 -43.00
C ASP A 8 9.83 8.84 -41.84
N LEU A 9 10.68 9.84 -42.11
CA LEU A 9 11.06 10.85 -41.11
C LEU A 9 9.91 11.81 -40.77
N ARG A 10 9.05 12.15 -41.74
CA ARG A 10 7.85 12.99 -41.48
C ARG A 10 6.76 12.24 -40.72
N ALA A 11 6.70 10.92 -40.82
CA ALA A 11 5.78 10.10 -40.04
C ALA A 11 6.13 10.06 -38.55
N LEU A 12 7.39 10.37 -38.19
CA LEU A 12 7.91 10.41 -36.82
C LEU A 12 7.94 11.82 -36.22
N ASP A 13 7.40 12.83 -36.92
CA ASP A 13 7.31 14.19 -36.41
C ASP A 13 6.15 14.31 -35.39
N PRO A 14 6.44 14.47 -34.07
CA PRO A 14 5.41 14.59 -33.04
C PRO A 14 4.62 15.90 -33.13
N THR A 15 4.95 16.80 -34.07
CA THR A 15 4.24 18.07 -34.29
C THR A 15 3.05 17.96 -35.25
N SER A 16 2.73 16.75 -35.75
CA SER A 16 1.44 16.53 -36.41
C SER A 16 0.31 16.87 -35.44
N ARG A 17 -0.51 17.86 -35.80
CA ARG A 17 -1.52 18.50 -34.94
C ARG A 17 -2.54 17.48 -34.44
N GLN A 18 -2.21 16.78 -33.36
CA GLN A 18 -3.19 16.14 -32.51
C GLN A 18 -3.86 17.24 -31.72
N THR A 19 -5.15 17.48 -32.01
CA THR A 19 -6.00 18.30 -31.15
C THR A 19 -6.01 17.66 -29.78
N ASN A 20 -5.52 18.39 -28.78
CA ASN A 20 -4.99 17.88 -27.52
C ASN A 20 -6.05 17.18 -26.63
N GLY A 21 -7.30 17.03 -27.08
CA GLY A 21 -8.43 16.53 -26.29
C GLY A 21 -8.80 17.39 -25.07
N LEU A 22 -7.99 18.40 -24.76
CA LEU A 22 -8.16 19.29 -23.62
C LEU A 22 -9.32 20.25 -23.87
N SER A 23 -10.19 20.36 -22.87
CA SER A 23 -11.21 21.41 -22.84
C SER A 23 -10.57 22.81 -22.79
N ASP A 24 -11.29 23.83 -23.23
CA ASP A 24 -10.82 25.23 -23.19
C ASP A 24 -10.36 25.65 -21.78
N ARG A 25 -11.00 25.10 -20.75
CA ARG A 25 -10.64 25.32 -19.34
C ARG A 25 -9.26 24.74 -19.00
N ALA A 26 -8.97 23.51 -19.45
CA ALA A 26 -7.68 22.88 -19.20
C ALA A 26 -6.53 23.58 -19.93
N LEU A 27 -6.81 24.17 -21.09
CA LEU A 27 -5.83 25.01 -21.80
C LEU A 27 -5.57 26.34 -21.10
N ASP A 28 -6.58 26.93 -20.45
CA ASP A 28 -6.43 28.18 -19.69
C ASP A 28 -5.64 27.94 -18.40
N ASP A 29 -5.91 26.85 -17.69
CA ASP A 29 -5.16 26.45 -16.49
C ASP A 29 -3.69 26.15 -16.83
N LEU A 30 -3.42 25.45 -17.94
CA LEU A 30 -2.06 25.20 -18.39
C LEU A 30 -1.31 26.50 -18.72
N ARG A 31 -1.98 27.45 -19.42
CA ARG A 31 -1.39 28.77 -19.70
C ARG A 31 -1.13 29.55 -18.42
N HIS A 32 -2.00 29.45 -17.43
CA HIS A 32 -1.81 30.09 -16.14
C HIS A 32 -0.58 29.54 -15.41
N ILE A 33 -0.42 28.21 -15.37
CA ILE A 33 0.75 27.54 -14.76
C ILE A 33 2.03 27.94 -15.50
N MET A 34 2.03 27.91 -16.83
CA MET A 34 3.21 28.24 -17.63
C MET A 34 3.60 29.72 -17.57
N SER A 35 2.64 30.61 -17.29
CA SER A 35 2.88 32.05 -17.16
C SER A 35 3.22 32.50 -15.74
N THR A 36 3.17 31.58 -14.77
CA THR A 36 3.56 31.86 -13.39
C THR A 36 5.06 31.63 -13.24
N PRO A 37 5.88 32.68 -13.00
CA PRO A 37 7.30 32.50 -12.72
C PRO A 37 7.48 31.71 -11.42
N PRO A 38 8.49 30.83 -11.30
CA PRO A 38 8.84 30.23 -10.02
C PRO A 38 9.14 31.36 -9.02
N GLY A 39 8.39 31.40 -7.92
CA GLY A 39 8.64 32.37 -6.85
C GLY A 39 9.92 32.01 -6.11
N ASP A 40 10.87 32.95 -6.06
CA ASP A 40 12.09 32.84 -5.27
C ASP A 40 11.71 32.84 -3.76
N PRO A 41 12.20 31.90 -2.92
CA PRO A 41 11.78 31.82 -1.51
C PRO A 41 12.33 32.94 -0.62
N THR A 42 13.16 33.85 -1.13
CA THR A 42 13.83 34.89 -0.33
C THR A 42 13.35 36.28 -0.72
N ASP A 43 12.17 36.67 -0.24
CA ASP A 43 11.85 38.06 0.11
C ASP A 43 10.45 38.14 0.74
N ARG A 44 10.37 37.91 2.05
CA ARG A 44 9.30 38.46 2.88
C ARG A 44 9.89 39.01 4.16
N GLU A 45 10.50 40.19 4.03
CA GLU A 45 10.93 40.98 5.18
C GLU A 45 10.18 42.33 5.26
N TYR A 46 9.46 42.47 6.38
CA TYR A 46 8.93 43.66 7.06
C TYR A 46 7.97 44.65 6.38
N ALA A 47 6.71 44.59 6.83
CA ALA A 47 5.91 45.77 7.14
C ALA A 47 4.99 45.55 8.37
N GLY A 48 5.40 46.11 9.53
CA GLY A 48 4.52 46.84 10.44
C GLY A 48 3.53 46.09 11.37
N GLY A 49 3.98 45.79 12.59
CA GLY A 49 3.34 46.32 13.80
C GLY A 49 2.13 45.59 14.43
N ARG A 50 2.39 44.74 15.44
CA ARG A 50 1.93 44.90 16.85
C ARG A 50 2.45 43.75 17.71
N ALA A 51 3.17 44.10 18.77
CA ALA A 51 3.72 43.15 19.74
C ALA A 51 2.60 42.41 20.48
N ILE A 52 2.44 41.11 20.22
CA ILE A 52 1.58 40.24 21.03
C ILE A 52 2.46 39.56 22.08
N ARG A 53 2.21 39.95 23.33
CA ARG A 53 2.86 39.43 24.54
C ARG A 53 2.66 37.91 24.64
N ARG A 54 3.75 37.15 24.80
CA ARG A 54 3.71 35.74 25.24
C ARG A 54 3.14 35.63 26.66
N PRO A 55 2.13 34.80 26.93
CA PRO A 55 1.83 34.39 28.30
C PRO A 55 2.61 33.10 28.66
N ARG A 56 3.37 33.19 29.75
CA ARG A 56 3.93 32.05 30.49
C ARG A 56 2.83 31.45 31.38
N ARG A 57 2.76 30.10 31.37
CA ARG A 57 2.16 29.19 32.38
C ARG A 57 0.64 29.23 32.56
N SER A 58 -0.01 28.08 32.42
CA SER A 58 -0.41 27.31 33.60
C SER A 58 -0.74 25.86 33.23
N ARG A 59 -0.34 24.94 34.10
CA ARG A 59 -0.67 23.52 34.04
C ARG A 59 -2.13 23.37 34.44
N TRP A 60 -2.96 22.86 33.55
CA TRP A 60 -4.22 22.22 33.91
C TRP A 60 -4.34 20.93 33.12
N VAL A 61 -4.15 19.84 33.84
CA VAL A 61 -4.50 18.49 33.42
C VAL A 61 -6.03 18.43 33.41
N THR A 62 -6.62 18.36 32.23
CA THR A 62 -7.98 17.88 32.05
C THR A 62 -7.92 16.72 31.06
N ARG A 63 -8.22 15.53 31.58
CA ARG A 63 -8.43 14.31 30.79
C ARG A 63 -9.54 14.58 29.77
N ALA A 64 -9.17 14.76 28.51
CA ALA A 64 -10.09 14.66 27.40
C ALA A 64 -9.90 13.25 26.82
N LEU A 65 -11.00 12.48 26.75
CA LEU A 65 -11.05 11.23 26.00
C LEU A 65 -10.62 11.51 24.55
N PRO A 66 -9.78 10.68 23.92
CA PRO A 66 -9.54 10.82 22.50
C PRO A 66 -10.86 10.52 21.77
N ALA A 67 -11.47 11.57 21.23
CA ALA A 67 -12.49 11.42 20.22
C ALA A 67 -11.81 10.82 18.98
N ALA A 68 -12.24 9.62 18.60
CA ALA A 68 -11.83 9.00 17.35
C ALA A 68 -12.14 9.98 16.20
N ALA A 69 -11.10 10.53 15.59
CA ALA A 69 -11.22 11.35 14.40
C ALA A 69 -11.60 10.42 13.25
N ALA A 70 -12.89 10.32 12.95
CA ALA A 70 -13.37 9.69 11.73
C ALA A 70 -12.96 10.58 10.54
N ALA A 71 -11.83 10.25 9.90
CA ALA A 71 -11.46 10.83 8.63
C ALA A 71 -12.50 10.40 7.58
N VAL A 72 -13.36 11.32 7.15
CA VAL A 72 -14.34 11.09 6.08
C VAL A 72 -13.58 11.07 4.76
N GLY A 73 -13.19 9.87 4.32
CA GLY A 73 -12.53 9.65 3.03
C GLY A 73 -13.56 9.57 1.89
N LEU A 74 -13.41 10.47 0.91
CA LEU A 74 -14.12 10.45 -0.37
C LEU A 74 -14.05 9.02 -0.95
N ALA A 75 -15.21 8.45 -1.29
CA ALA A 75 -15.28 7.12 -1.91
C ALA A 75 -14.78 7.25 -3.35
N VAL A 76 -13.50 6.95 -3.58
CA VAL A 76 -12.99 6.71 -4.93
C VAL A 76 -13.42 5.30 -5.31
N LEU A 77 -14.31 5.22 -6.29
CA LEU A 77 -14.69 3.95 -6.91
C LEU A 77 -13.47 3.48 -7.72
N ALA A 78 -12.82 2.41 -7.29
CA ALA A 78 -11.82 1.74 -8.11
C ALA A 78 -12.51 1.26 -9.41
N PRO A 79 -11.93 1.50 -10.60
CA PRO A 79 -12.47 0.93 -11.83
C PRO A 79 -12.48 -0.60 -11.71
N ASN A 80 -13.57 -1.24 -12.17
CA ASN A 80 -13.64 -2.70 -12.28
C ASN A 80 -12.68 -3.16 -13.38
N LEU A 81 -11.40 -3.29 -13.03
CA LEU A 81 -10.34 -3.79 -13.90
C LEU A 81 -10.33 -5.31 -14.00
N PHE A 82 -11.05 -5.97 -13.10
CA PHE A 82 -11.19 -7.41 -13.04
C PHE A 82 -12.59 -7.79 -13.51
N SER A 83 -12.71 -8.89 -14.26
CA SER A 83 -14.01 -9.39 -14.68
C SER A 83 -14.85 -9.79 -13.46
N ASP A 84 -16.19 -9.75 -13.62
CA ASP A 84 -17.13 -10.22 -12.58
C ASP A 84 -16.92 -11.72 -12.24
N ASP A 85 -16.26 -12.48 -13.13
CA ASP A 85 -15.87 -13.88 -12.94
C ASP A 85 -14.46 -14.06 -12.36
N SER A 86 -13.75 -12.98 -12.00
CA SER A 86 -12.43 -13.07 -11.39
C SER A 86 -12.50 -13.55 -9.94
N ALA A 87 -11.48 -14.28 -9.48
CA ALA A 87 -11.37 -14.71 -8.08
C ALA A 87 -11.37 -13.53 -7.08
N PHE A 88 -11.10 -12.31 -7.55
CA PHE A 88 -11.07 -11.09 -6.76
C PHE A 88 -12.23 -10.14 -7.02
N ALA A 89 -13.33 -10.60 -7.62
CA ALA A 89 -14.48 -9.76 -7.96
C ALA A 89 -15.09 -9.03 -6.74
N THR A 90 -14.97 -9.61 -5.53
CA THR A 90 -15.45 -8.99 -4.29
C THR A 90 -14.44 -8.07 -3.61
N TRP A 91 -13.20 -7.99 -4.13
CA TRP A 91 -12.13 -7.21 -3.50
C TRP A 91 -12.50 -5.72 -3.42
N THR A 92 -12.06 -5.06 -2.35
CA THR A 92 -12.20 -3.61 -2.21
C THR A 92 -10.91 -3.00 -1.68
N ALA A 93 -10.64 -1.75 -2.04
CA ALA A 93 -9.46 -1.02 -1.57
C ALA A 93 -9.46 -0.68 -0.06
N ARG A 94 -10.57 -0.94 0.65
CA ARG A 94 -10.72 -0.62 2.07
C ARG A 94 -10.79 -1.90 2.90
N PRO A 95 -9.93 -2.04 3.92
CA PRO A 95 -9.95 -3.20 4.79
C PRO A 95 -11.14 -3.16 5.74
N ALA A 96 -11.64 -4.33 6.10
CA ALA A 96 -12.52 -4.56 7.24
C ALA A 96 -11.79 -5.39 8.32
N ALA A 97 -12.17 -5.17 9.57
CA ALA A 97 -11.68 -6.00 10.67
C ALA A 97 -12.46 -7.33 10.70
N PRO A 98 -11.79 -8.49 10.67
CA PRO A 98 -12.46 -9.79 10.80
C PRO A 98 -13.04 -9.98 12.21
N SER A 99 -13.94 -10.95 12.38
CA SER A 99 -14.38 -11.34 13.71
C SER A 99 -13.25 -12.01 14.51
N VAL A 100 -13.34 -12.01 15.85
CA VAL A 100 -12.35 -12.68 16.70
C VAL A 100 -12.24 -14.18 16.39
N GLU A 101 -13.35 -14.80 16.01
CA GLU A 101 -13.40 -16.21 15.62
C GLU A 101 -12.66 -16.43 14.28
N ASP A 102 -12.90 -15.56 13.30
CA ASP A 102 -12.23 -15.62 11.99
C ASP A 102 -10.74 -15.36 12.10
N VAL A 103 -10.31 -14.41 12.96
CA VAL A 103 -8.88 -14.18 13.25
C VAL A 103 -8.23 -15.44 13.84
N ALA A 104 -8.89 -16.10 14.79
CA ALA A 104 -8.37 -17.30 15.43
C ALA A 104 -8.25 -18.47 14.44
N GLU A 105 -9.27 -18.66 13.60
CA GLU A 105 -9.28 -19.72 12.60
C GLU A 105 -8.28 -19.45 11.47
N ALA A 106 -8.23 -18.22 10.93
CA ALA A 106 -7.24 -17.81 9.92
C ALA A 106 -5.82 -17.99 10.44
N GLY A 107 -5.55 -17.60 11.69
CA GLY A 107 -4.25 -17.80 12.34
C GLY A 107 -3.87 -19.27 12.49
N ARG A 108 -4.82 -20.13 12.88
CA ARG A 108 -4.59 -21.58 12.97
C ARG A 108 -4.26 -22.16 11.60
N VAL A 109 -5.05 -21.83 10.60
CA VAL A 109 -4.93 -22.35 9.24
C VAL A 109 -3.63 -21.90 8.57
N CYS A 110 -3.30 -20.61 8.67
CA CYS A 110 -2.06 -20.07 8.13
C CYS A 110 -0.83 -20.61 8.88
N GLY A 111 -0.91 -20.76 10.21
CA GLY A 111 0.12 -21.40 11.00
C GLY A 111 0.33 -22.88 10.67
N ASP A 112 -0.75 -23.63 10.42
CA ASP A 112 -0.69 -25.04 10.00
C ASP A 112 0.00 -25.17 8.64
N PHE A 113 -0.31 -24.26 7.71
CA PHE A 113 0.37 -24.19 6.40
C PHE A 113 1.88 -24.01 6.59
N TRP A 114 2.31 -22.96 7.28
CA TRP A 114 3.75 -22.66 7.46
C TRP A 114 4.51 -23.73 8.28
N ARG A 115 3.81 -24.56 9.05
CA ARG A 115 4.41 -25.73 9.73
C ARG A 115 4.58 -26.93 8.81
N THR A 116 3.75 -27.07 7.78
CA THR A 116 3.66 -28.29 6.96
C THR A 116 4.13 -28.08 5.52
N ALA A 117 4.27 -26.84 5.05
CA ALA A 117 4.48 -26.46 3.65
C ALA A 117 5.81 -26.88 3.01
N GLY A 118 6.58 -27.82 3.58
CA GLY A 118 7.85 -28.27 2.99
C GLY A 118 8.88 -27.14 2.82
N VAL A 119 8.66 -26.00 3.49
CA VAL A 119 9.61 -24.90 3.55
C VAL A 119 10.85 -25.39 4.31
N ASP A 120 12.04 -25.09 3.79
CA ASP A 120 13.32 -25.64 4.28
C ASP A 120 13.58 -25.37 5.78
N ARG A 121 12.81 -24.46 6.39
CA ARG A 121 12.80 -24.20 7.83
C ARG A 121 11.37 -23.94 8.33
N PRO A 122 10.76 -24.85 9.12
CA PRO A 122 9.50 -24.57 9.78
C PRO A 122 9.63 -23.37 10.72
N LEU A 123 8.56 -22.57 10.83
CA LEU A 123 8.46 -21.40 11.71
C LEU A 123 7.64 -21.76 12.97
N PRO A 124 8.22 -22.39 14.00
CA PRO A 124 7.49 -22.69 15.22
C PRO A 124 7.11 -21.40 15.96
N GLY A 125 5.93 -21.38 16.57
CA GLY A 125 5.50 -20.26 17.40
C GLY A 125 4.98 -19.04 16.64
N LEU A 126 4.53 -19.23 15.39
CA LEU A 126 3.78 -18.21 14.66
C LEU A 126 2.51 -17.82 15.42
N THR A 127 2.29 -16.53 15.52
CA THR A 127 1.10 -15.89 16.11
C THR A 127 0.63 -14.79 15.18
N VAL A 128 -0.68 -14.52 15.15
CA VAL A 128 -1.24 -13.45 14.32
C VAL A 128 -0.72 -12.10 14.82
N ALA A 129 -0.11 -11.34 13.93
CA ALA A 129 0.28 -9.95 14.14
C ALA A 129 -0.84 -9.00 13.68
N LEU A 130 -1.46 -9.31 12.55
CA LEU A 130 -2.52 -8.52 11.93
C LEU A 130 -3.38 -9.43 11.04
N ALA A 131 -4.68 -9.19 11.00
CA ALA A 131 -5.60 -9.83 10.04
C ALA A 131 -6.63 -8.83 9.53
N GLU A 132 -7.00 -8.94 8.27
CA GLU A 132 -7.96 -8.05 7.60
C GLU A 132 -8.82 -8.79 6.56
N GLU A 133 -9.97 -8.20 6.23
CA GLU A 133 -10.91 -8.71 5.22
C GLU A 133 -11.12 -7.70 4.09
N ARG A 134 -11.18 -8.19 2.84
CA ARG A 134 -11.60 -7.44 1.65
C ARG A 134 -12.47 -8.30 0.76
N GLY A 135 -13.77 -8.07 0.79
CA GLY A 135 -14.73 -8.98 0.17
C GLY A 135 -14.66 -10.33 0.88
N ASP A 136 -14.57 -11.41 0.10
CA ASP A 136 -14.55 -12.78 0.63
C ASP A 136 -13.15 -13.26 1.08
N TRP A 137 -12.14 -12.37 1.02
CA TRP A 137 -10.75 -12.69 1.28
C TRP A 137 -10.28 -12.21 2.64
N THR A 138 -9.60 -13.09 3.37
CA THR A 138 -8.90 -12.79 4.62
C THR A 138 -7.39 -12.81 4.37
N TYR A 139 -6.73 -11.68 4.66
CA TYR A 139 -5.26 -11.59 4.67
C TYR A 139 -4.78 -11.63 6.12
N THR A 140 -3.74 -12.42 6.39
CA THR A 140 -3.19 -12.60 7.74
C THR A 140 -1.68 -12.43 7.69
N VAL A 141 -1.15 -11.51 8.49
CA VAL A 141 0.28 -11.38 8.81
C VAL A 141 0.53 -12.07 10.14
N MET A 142 1.51 -12.96 10.15
CA MET A 142 1.96 -13.70 11.31
C MET A 142 3.39 -13.35 11.64
N ARG A 143 3.74 -13.58 12.91
CA ARG A 143 5.09 -13.38 13.42
C ARG A 143 5.47 -14.41 14.45
N THR A 144 6.77 -14.62 14.60
CA THR A 144 7.35 -15.34 15.73
C THR A 144 7.82 -14.37 16.81
N SER A 145 8.17 -14.89 18.00
CA SER A 145 8.72 -14.06 19.08
C SER A 145 10.13 -13.53 18.79
N ASP A 146 10.87 -14.19 17.91
CA ASP A 146 12.19 -13.77 17.42
C ASP A 146 12.09 -12.89 16.17
N GLY A 147 10.91 -12.40 15.80
CA GLY A 147 10.76 -11.36 14.77
C GLY A 147 10.80 -11.86 13.32
N GLN A 148 10.61 -13.16 13.08
CA GLN A 148 10.36 -13.68 11.73
C GLN A 148 8.90 -13.43 11.37
N PHE A 149 8.62 -13.25 10.08
CA PHE A 149 7.28 -12.97 9.56
C PHE A 149 6.84 -14.00 8.54
N ALA A 150 5.53 -14.13 8.38
CA ALA A 150 4.90 -14.94 7.36
C ALA A 150 3.51 -14.38 7.06
N ASP A 151 2.99 -14.56 5.85
CA ASP A 151 1.63 -14.17 5.51
C ASP A 151 0.83 -15.31 4.86
N CYS A 152 -0.49 -15.14 4.84
CA CYS A 152 -1.40 -15.91 4.00
C CYS A 152 -2.50 -15.01 3.46
N LEU A 153 -2.85 -15.21 2.19
CA LEU A 153 -4.10 -14.70 1.62
C LEU A 153 -5.04 -15.88 1.35
N MET A 154 -6.22 -15.85 1.97
CA MET A 154 -7.14 -16.99 1.99
C MET A 154 -8.58 -16.55 1.70
N GLN A 155 -9.36 -17.41 1.05
CA GLN A 155 -10.81 -17.29 0.86
C GLN A 155 -11.47 -18.55 1.39
N LEU A 156 -12.60 -18.44 2.07
CA LEU A 156 -13.34 -19.61 2.53
C LEU A 156 -14.33 -20.06 1.44
N GLU A 157 -14.00 -21.13 0.71
CA GLU A 157 -14.87 -21.73 -0.29
C GLU A 157 -15.32 -23.14 0.12
N HIS A 158 -16.63 -23.40 0.15
CA HIS A 158 -17.18 -24.74 0.46
C HIS A 158 -16.66 -25.33 1.79
N GLY A 159 -16.41 -24.48 2.79
CA GLY A 159 -15.85 -24.89 4.08
C GLY A 159 -14.37 -25.24 4.04
N ARG A 160 -13.64 -24.86 2.99
CA ARG A 160 -12.20 -25.01 2.85
C ARG A 160 -11.56 -23.67 2.48
N TRP A 161 -10.44 -23.37 3.13
CA TRP A 161 -9.66 -22.18 2.81
C TRP A 161 -8.85 -22.41 1.53
N TRP A 162 -9.04 -21.51 0.56
CA TRP A 162 -8.45 -21.49 -0.77
C TRP A 162 -7.54 -20.26 -0.91
N SER A 163 -6.50 -20.33 -1.73
CA SER A 163 -5.70 -19.18 -2.11
C SER A 163 -5.73 -18.99 -3.63
N SER A 164 -5.16 -17.90 -4.13
CA SER A 164 -5.04 -17.62 -5.57
C SER A 164 -4.25 -18.66 -6.39
N ARG A 165 -3.70 -19.70 -5.75
CA ARG A 165 -2.94 -20.79 -6.39
C ARG A 165 -3.49 -22.20 -6.12
N GLY A 166 -4.65 -22.34 -5.50
CA GLY A 166 -5.21 -23.64 -5.09
C GLY A 166 -5.59 -23.68 -3.61
N PRO A 167 -5.85 -24.86 -3.01
CA PRO A 167 -6.13 -24.94 -1.58
C PRO A 167 -4.88 -24.46 -0.82
N LEU A 168 -4.98 -23.27 -0.20
CA LEU A 168 -3.99 -22.68 0.70
C LEU A 168 -2.54 -22.73 0.21
N VAL A 169 -2.18 -21.92 -0.79
CA VAL A 169 -0.76 -21.67 -1.11
C VAL A 169 -0.53 -20.28 -1.71
N THR A 170 -0.67 -19.22 -0.92
CA THR A 170 0.12 -18.00 -1.17
C THR A 170 0.52 -17.39 0.16
N GLY A 171 1.81 -17.51 0.45
CA GLY A 171 2.50 -16.73 1.46
C GLY A 171 3.89 -16.40 0.94
N GLY A 172 4.27 -15.14 0.95
CA GLY A 172 5.67 -14.76 0.85
C GLY A 172 6.33 -15.07 2.18
N GLY A 173 7.25 -16.03 2.21
CA GLY A 173 8.09 -16.27 3.37
C GLY A 173 9.37 -15.46 3.23
N GLY A 174 9.35 -14.21 3.65
CA GLY A 174 10.59 -13.50 3.94
C GLY A 174 11.06 -13.93 5.31
N LEU A 175 12.13 -14.73 5.40
CA LEU A 175 12.90 -14.83 6.63
C LEU A 175 13.63 -13.50 6.83
N THR A 176 12.91 -12.45 7.18
CA THR A 176 13.54 -11.20 7.56
C THR A 176 14.30 -11.50 8.85
N PRO A 177 15.61 -11.18 8.92
CA PRO A 177 16.36 -11.31 10.16
C PRO A 177 15.59 -10.64 11.30
N PRO A 178 15.68 -11.14 12.53
CA PRO A 178 15.12 -10.46 13.70
C PRO A 178 15.54 -8.99 13.67
N LEU A 179 14.62 -8.10 13.36
CA LEU A 179 14.91 -6.69 13.42
C LEU A 179 14.94 -6.33 14.91
N ALA A 180 16.16 -6.13 15.41
CA ALA A 180 16.47 -6.03 16.84
C ALA A 180 15.69 -4.91 17.56
N GLU A 181 15.27 -3.89 16.80
CA GLU A 181 14.46 -2.77 17.27
C GLU A 181 13.30 -2.53 16.29
N GLY A 182 12.16 -2.08 16.79
CA GLY A 182 11.02 -1.66 15.97
C GLY A 182 11.17 -0.21 15.49
N PRO A 183 10.35 0.24 14.52
CA PRO A 183 10.40 1.61 14.01
C PRO A 183 10.14 2.64 15.11
N THR A 184 10.75 3.82 14.99
CA THR A 184 10.51 4.90 15.95
C THR A 184 9.10 5.48 15.77
N ALA A 185 8.73 6.44 16.62
CA ALA A 185 7.33 6.83 16.84
C ALA A 185 6.51 7.11 15.56
N GLY A 186 7.07 7.78 14.57
CA GLY A 186 6.36 8.15 13.33
C GLY A 186 6.77 7.34 12.10
N GLU A 187 7.60 6.30 12.25
CA GLU A 187 8.20 5.59 11.12
C GLU A 187 7.37 4.37 10.70
N LEU A 188 7.58 3.97 9.45
CA LEU A 188 7.04 2.77 8.83
C LEU A 188 8.22 1.96 8.34
N GLU A 189 8.11 0.66 8.46
CA GLU A 189 9.11 -0.28 7.99
C GLU A 189 8.39 -1.40 7.23
N ALA A 190 8.83 -1.67 6.00
CA ALA A 190 8.39 -2.83 5.26
C ALA A 190 9.20 -4.06 5.71
N VAL A 191 8.53 -5.16 6.02
CA VAL A 191 9.22 -6.39 6.45
C VAL A 191 8.99 -7.50 5.46
N MET A 192 7.87 -7.44 4.76
CA MET A 192 7.50 -8.41 3.75
C MET A 192 6.95 -7.71 2.51
N TYR A 193 7.43 -8.21 1.37
CA TYR A 193 6.87 -7.95 0.07
C TYR A 193 6.58 -9.31 -0.58
N SER A 194 5.32 -9.58 -0.89
CA SER A 194 4.91 -10.82 -1.53
C SER A 194 4.12 -10.52 -2.80
N GLY A 195 4.59 -11.10 -3.91
CA GLY A 195 3.96 -11.00 -5.22
C GLY A 195 3.68 -12.39 -5.75
N SER A 196 2.44 -12.67 -6.16
CA SER A 196 2.08 -13.93 -6.77
C SER A 196 1.32 -13.72 -8.07
N GLY A 197 1.87 -14.17 -9.20
CA GLY A 197 1.05 -14.47 -10.37
C GLY A 197 0.36 -15.83 -10.21
N SER A 198 -0.91 -15.93 -10.61
CA SER A 198 -1.53 -17.21 -10.92
C SER A 198 -0.88 -17.73 -12.20
N GLY A 199 -0.26 -18.91 -12.18
CA GLY A 199 0.51 -19.43 -13.32
C GLY A 199 -0.29 -19.65 -14.62
N THR A 200 -1.61 -19.45 -14.60
CA THR A 200 -2.52 -19.61 -15.74
C THR A 200 -3.41 -18.41 -16.02
N ASP A 201 -3.61 -17.50 -15.05
CA ASP A 201 -4.54 -16.38 -15.19
C ASP A 201 -3.76 -15.06 -15.22
N GLU A 202 -4.30 -14.06 -15.91
CA GLU A 202 -3.69 -12.74 -16.10
C GLU A 202 -3.80 -11.84 -14.86
N VAL A 203 -4.06 -12.41 -13.68
CA VAL A 203 -4.27 -11.67 -12.42
C VAL A 203 -3.40 -12.25 -11.30
N GLY A 204 -2.52 -11.41 -10.78
CA GLY A 204 -1.72 -11.67 -9.61
C GLY A 204 -2.23 -10.95 -8.37
N VAL A 205 -1.49 -11.09 -7.28
CA VAL A 205 -1.67 -10.36 -6.04
C VAL A 205 -0.34 -9.75 -5.65
N VAL A 206 -0.40 -8.51 -5.17
CA VAL A 206 0.67 -7.86 -4.43
C VAL A 206 0.20 -7.71 -3.00
N ALA A 207 1.08 -8.02 -2.06
CA ALA A 207 0.90 -7.74 -0.65
C ALA A 207 2.21 -7.18 -0.07
N ILE A 208 2.05 -6.13 0.73
CA ILE A 208 3.13 -5.46 1.45
C ILE A 208 2.72 -5.36 2.91
N SER A 209 3.63 -5.72 3.81
CA SER A 209 3.37 -5.65 5.25
C SER A 209 4.64 -5.43 6.05
N GLY A 210 4.46 -4.96 7.27
CA GLY A 210 5.58 -4.72 8.17
C GLY A 210 5.15 -4.09 9.48
N ARG A 211 6.02 -3.26 10.04
CA ARG A 211 5.84 -2.63 11.36
C ARG A 211 5.64 -1.13 11.21
N VAL A 212 4.96 -0.55 12.20
CA VAL A 212 4.78 0.90 12.31
C VAL A 212 5.05 1.40 13.71
N GLY A 213 5.53 2.63 13.78
CA GLY A 213 5.65 3.38 15.01
C GLY A 213 4.30 3.73 15.63
N PRO A 214 4.24 3.91 16.96
CA PRO A 214 3.00 4.21 17.70
C PRO A 214 2.27 5.52 17.32
N GLN A 215 2.87 6.40 16.54
CA GLN A 215 2.25 7.64 16.04
C GLN A 215 1.75 7.51 14.60
N VAL A 216 2.01 6.41 13.88
CA VAL A 216 1.42 6.19 12.55
C VAL A 216 -0.07 5.89 12.71
N VAL A 217 -0.91 6.63 12.01
CA VAL A 217 -2.39 6.53 12.11
C VAL A 217 -3.06 6.18 10.79
N SER A 218 -2.37 6.34 9.66
CA SER A 218 -2.87 5.92 8.35
C SER A 218 -1.70 5.58 7.43
N VAL A 219 -1.89 4.55 6.62
CA VAL A 219 -0.98 4.16 5.55
C VAL A 219 -1.84 3.90 4.31
N VAL A 220 -1.46 4.48 3.18
CA VAL A 220 -2.16 4.33 1.90
C VAL A 220 -1.13 4.03 0.82
N ALA A 221 -1.28 2.88 0.16
CA ALA A 221 -0.50 2.55 -1.02
C ALA A 221 -1.16 3.15 -2.26
N HIS A 222 -0.37 3.74 -3.15
CA HIS A 222 -0.80 4.35 -4.39
C HIS A 222 -0.29 3.51 -5.55
N ASP A 223 -1.18 2.76 -6.17
CA ASP A 223 -0.88 1.91 -7.31
C ASP A 223 -1.57 2.48 -8.56
N LEU A 224 -0.85 2.56 -9.68
CA LEU A 224 -1.41 3.15 -10.91
C LEU A 224 -2.53 2.29 -11.53
N THR A 225 -2.60 1.02 -11.17
CA THR A 225 -3.58 0.08 -11.68
C THR A 225 -4.84 0.15 -10.83
N VAL A 226 -4.77 -0.14 -9.54
CA VAL A 226 -5.96 -0.23 -8.68
C VAL A 226 -6.31 1.08 -7.95
N GLY A 227 -5.45 2.10 -8.04
CA GLY A 227 -5.57 3.36 -7.32
C GLY A 227 -5.12 3.26 -5.86
N ASP A 228 -5.75 4.08 -5.01
CA ASP A 228 -5.42 4.15 -3.59
C ASP A 228 -5.92 2.92 -2.83
N VAL A 229 -4.99 2.20 -2.20
CA VAL A 229 -5.25 1.04 -1.36
C VAL A 229 -4.98 1.39 0.10
N ARG A 230 -6.04 1.43 0.92
CA ARG A 230 -5.88 1.70 2.36
C ARG A 230 -5.27 0.48 3.03
N ALA A 231 -4.19 0.68 3.77
CA ALA A 231 -3.64 -0.38 4.60
C ALA A 231 -4.46 -0.56 5.88
N THR A 232 -4.43 -1.79 6.40
CA THR A 232 -4.79 -2.04 7.80
C THR A 232 -3.61 -1.61 8.67
N VAL A 233 -3.87 -0.86 9.74
CA VAL A 233 -2.86 -0.48 10.74
C VAL A 233 -3.40 -0.88 12.12
N ALA A 234 -2.74 -1.83 12.78
CA ALA A 234 -3.18 -2.36 14.07
C ALA A 234 -1.99 -2.93 14.84
N ASP A 235 -1.98 -2.71 16.17
CA ASP A 235 -1.05 -3.34 17.12
C ASP A 235 0.45 -3.23 16.76
N GLY A 236 0.85 -2.13 16.12
CA GLY A 236 2.24 -1.89 15.68
C GLY A 236 2.61 -2.52 14.35
N TYR A 237 1.62 -3.03 13.61
CA TYR A 237 1.77 -3.64 12.29
C TYR A 237 0.92 -2.92 11.24
N TRP A 238 1.34 -3.07 10.00
CA TRP A 238 0.58 -2.61 8.85
C TRP A 238 0.57 -3.67 7.73
N ALA A 239 -0.48 -3.64 6.91
CA ALA A 239 -0.57 -4.44 5.70
C ALA A 239 -1.47 -3.82 4.65
N ALA A 240 -1.08 -3.93 3.39
CA ALA A 240 -1.93 -3.64 2.24
C ALA A 240 -1.76 -4.74 1.20
N TRP A 241 -2.86 -5.13 0.55
CA TRP A 241 -2.83 -6.07 -0.55
C TRP A 241 -3.90 -5.74 -1.60
N TRP A 242 -3.58 -6.06 -2.86
CA TRP A 242 -4.47 -5.84 -3.98
C TRP A 242 -4.23 -6.86 -5.10
N PRO A 243 -5.28 -7.21 -5.86
CA PRO A 243 -5.12 -7.89 -7.13
C PRO A 243 -4.43 -6.95 -8.14
N THR A 244 -3.64 -7.49 -9.03
CA THR A 244 -2.96 -6.73 -10.09
C THR A 244 -2.89 -7.54 -11.37
N PRO A 245 -3.13 -6.96 -12.55
CA PRO A 245 -2.88 -7.64 -13.82
C PRO A 245 -1.41 -8.05 -13.94
N VAL A 246 -1.15 -9.31 -14.26
CA VAL A 246 0.21 -9.82 -14.51
C VAL A 246 0.22 -10.68 -15.75
N ALA A 247 1.22 -10.50 -16.61
CA ALA A 247 1.40 -11.42 -17.71
C ALA A 247 1.88 -12.79 -17.17
N PRO A 248 1.50 -13.91 -17.80
CA PRO A 248 1.99 -15.21 -17.40
C PRO A 248 3.53 -15.26 -17.38
N GLY A 249 4.10 -15.61 -16.22
CA GLY A 249 5.54 -15.72 -16.03
C GLY A 249 6.28 -14.39 -15.77
N THR A 250 5.57 -13.28 -15.56
CA THR A 250 6.17 -11.99 -15.18
C THR A 250 5.85 -11.61 -13.73
N ALA A 251 6.64 -10.72 -13.16
CA ALA A 251 6.30 -10.02 -11.92
C ALA A 251 5.37 -8.83 -12.21
N PRO A 252 4.56 -8.38 -11.24
CA PRO A 252 3.87 -7.09 -11.31
C PRO A 252 4.86 -5.93 -11.50
N ASP A 253 4.51 -4.96 -12.35
CA ASP A 253 5.23 -3.69 -12.45
C ASP A 253 4.73 -2.74 -11.35
N LEU A 254 5.60 -2.45 -10.38
CA LEU A 254 5.32 -1.57 -9.25
C LEU A 254 6.28 -0.39 -9.17
N ASP A 255 6.98 -0.03 -10.25
CA ASP A 255 7.98 1.06 -10.22
C ASP A 255 7.37 2.40 -9.80
N ALA A 256 6.07 2.59 -10.04
CA ALA A 256 5.32 3.78 -9.65
C ALA A 256 4.61 3.65 -8.28
N LEU A 257 4.77 2.53 -7.56
CA LEU A 257 4.16 2.35 -6.24
C LEU A 257 4.79 3.32 -5.24
N THR A 258 3.94 4.12 -4.59
CA THR A 258 4.31 4.91 -3.42
C THR A 258 3.38 4.61 -2.25
N VAL A 259 3.85 4.87 -1.04
CA VAL A 259 3.07 4.70 0.19
C VAL A 259 3.07 6.01 0.96
N THR A 260 1.89 6.62 1.11
CA THR A 260 1.73 7.78 1.98
C THR A 260 1.49 7.31 3.41
N VAL A 261 2.35 7.75 4.33
CA VAL A 261 2.20 7.54 5.76
C VAL A 261 1.71 8.83 6.41
N THR A 262 0.69 8.72 7.26
CA THR A 262 0.17 9.84 8.07
C THR A 262 0.46 9.59 9.55
N VAL A 263 1.05 10.59 10.19
CA VAL A 263 1.38 10.59 11.61
C VAL A 263 0.28 11.31 12.41
N ALA A 264 0.14 10.99 13.70
CA ALA A 264 -0.90 11.50 14.58
C ALA A 264 -0.91 13.05 14.71
N ASP A 265 0.20 13.72 14.43
CA ASP A 265 0.29 15.18 14.40
C ASP A 265 -0.23 15.80 13.07
N GLY A 266 -0.65 14.95 12.13
CA GLY A 266 -1.16 15.32 10.82
C GLY A 266 -0.08 15.46 9.74
N SER A 267 1.19 15.30 10.08
CA SER A 267 2.27 15.26 9.09
C SER A 267 2.19 14.00 8.23
N THR A 268 2.69 14.11 7.00
CA THR A 268 2.74 13.01 6.05
C THR A 268 4.11 12.92 5.40
N TYR A 269 4.51 11.71 5.05
CA TYR A 269 5.68 11.45 4.20
C TYR A 269 5.37 10.30 3.25
N GLU A 270 6.14 10.19 2.18
CA GLU A 270 6.03 9.13 1.19
C GLU A 270 7.19 8.13 1.37
N VAL A 271 6.88 6.86 1.15
CA VAL A 271 7.86 5.76 1.02
C VAL A 271 7.71 5.19 -0.38
N THR A 272 8.82 5.08 -1.11
CA THR A 272 8.86 4.60 -2.49
C THR A 272 8.96 3.07 -2.55
N HIS A 273 8.65 2.50 -3.72
CA HIS A 273 8.89 1.08 -3.97
C HIS A 273 10.35 0.67 -3.73
N GLU A 274 11.31 1.51 -4.11
CA GLU A 274 12.74 1.26 -3.91
C GLU A 274 13.08 1.14 -2.42
N GLU A 275 12.60 2.07 -1.59
CA GLU A 275 12.78 2.02 -0.12
C GLU A 275 12.12 0.78 0.51
N ILE A 276 10.93 0.39 0.02
CA ILE A 276 10.27 -0.86 0.45
C ILE A 276 11.14 -2.09 0.12
N LEU A 277 11.75 -2.11 -1.06
CA LEU A 277 12.62 -3.20 -1.48
C LEU A 277 13.93 -3.24 -0.68
N GLU A 278 14.51 -2.08 -0.38
CA GLU A 278 15.70 -1.95 0.47
C GLU A 278 15.42 -2.48 1.89
N ASP A 279 14.28 -2.13 2.48
CA ASP A 279 13.87 -2.62 3.80
C ASP A 279 13.73 -4.16 3.81
N VAL A 280 13.12 -4.73 2.77
CA VAL A 280 12.82 -6.17 2.70
C VAL A 280 14.04 -7.02 2.34
N MET A 281 14.89 -6.55 1.43
CA MET A 281 16.03 -7.31 0.92
C MET A 281 17.34 -7.00 1.65
N GLY A 282 17.40 -5.90 2.40
CA GLY A 282 18.63 -5.32 2.90
C GLY A 282 19.45 -4.61 1.80
N PRO A 283 20.48 -3.84 2.19
CA PRO A 283 21.40 -3.17 1.26
C PRO A 283 22.31 -4.14 0.49
#